data_AF-A0AB37GJX6-F1
#
_entry.id   AF-A0AB37GJX6-F1
#
_cell.length_a   1.000
_cell.length_b   1.000
_cell.length_c   1.000
_cell.angle_alpha   90.00
_cell.angle_beta   90.00
_cell.angle_gamma   90.00
#
_symmetry.space_group_name_H-M   'P 1'
#
loop_
_entity.id
_entity.type
_entity.pdbx_description
1 polymer ?
#
loop_
_entity_poly.entity_id
_entity_poly.type
_entity_poly.pdbx_seq_one_letter_code
_entity_poly.pdbx_strand_id
1 'polypeptide(L)'
;MNREQFETKLNEVYKGAVKPLTAYYNERAVMVYKCNDCGVSFFGKPNHMVGKKHQQHLCNMPYGDKDGTRLDHVGGKNKPRSNKSDNKKLEKQIEELIWNDYSYQQIAKELKVNPDIIKDYFKSEGLID
;
A
#
# COMPACT_ATOMS: atom_id res chain seq x y z
N MET A 1 -2.67 -17.15 -15.43
CA MET A 1 -1.63 -18.14 -15.77
C MET A 1 -2.16 -19.50 -15.33
N ASN A 2 -2.08 -20.51 -16.18
CA ASN A 2 -2.48 -21.87 -15.82
C ASN A 2 -1.30 -22.61 -15.17
N ARG A 3 -1.54 -23.76 -14.54
CA ARG A 3 -0.52 -24.53 -13.80
C ARG A 3 0.72 -24.83 -14.66
N GLU A 4 0.53 -25.36 -15.86
CA GLU A 4 1.65 -25.70 -16.77
C GLU A 4 2.46 -24.46 -17.17
N GLN A 5 1.77 -23.36 -17.49
CA GLN A 5 2.44 -22.09 -17.81
C GLN A 5 3.26 -21.57 -16.63
N PHE A 6 2.79 -21.76 -15.41
CA PHE A 6 3.52 -21.39 -14.21
C PHE A 6 4.77 -22.26 -14.03
N GLU A 7 4.64 -23.58 -14.15
CA GLU A 7 5.76 -24.52 -14.02
C GLU A 7 6.85 -24.27 -15.07
N THR A 8 6.47 -24.01 -16.33
CA THR A 8 7.42 -23.65 -17.40
C THR A 8 8.17 -22.37 -17.07
N LYS A 9 7.46 -21.29 -16.69
CA LYS A 9 8.10 -20.02 -16.35
C LYS A 9 8.95 -20.11 -15.08
N LEU A 10 8.55 -20.90 -14.09
CA LEU A 10 9.35 -21.14 -12.90
C LEU A 10 10.66 -21.83 -13.27
N ASN A 11 10.62 -22.81 -14.17
CA ASN A 11 11.81 -23.48 -14.69
C ASN A 11 12.68 -22.54 -15.54
N GLU A 12 12.11 -21.62 -16.32
CA GLU A 12 12.88 -20.60 -17.05
C GLU A 12 13.63 -19.66 -16.10
N VAL A 13 12.98 -19.19 -15.02
CA VAL A 13 13.57 -18.24 -14.06
C VAL A 13 14.64 -18.91 -13.20
N TYR A 14 14.37 -20.10 -12.67
CA TYR A 14 15.24 -20.76 -11.68
C TYR A 14 16.02 -21.94 -12.25
N LYS A 15 15.92 -22.25 -13.55
CA LYS A 15 16.61 -23.38 -14.21
C LYS A 15 16.42 -24.73 -13.49
N GLY A 16 15.26 -24.92 -12.85
CA GLY A 16 14.93 -26.12 -12.06
C GLY A 16 15.47 -26.15 -10.62
N ALA A 17 16.17 -25.10 -10.16
CA ALA A 17 16.66 -24.99 -8.79
C ALA A 17 15.51 -24.90 -7.77
N VAL A 18 14.45 -24.14 -8.08
CA VAL A 18 13.30 -23.95 -7.19
C VAL A 18 12.14 -24.84 -7.62
N LYS A 19 11.65 -25.68 -6.70
CA LYS A 19 10.52 -26.59 -6.92
C LYS A 19 9.35 -26.24 -6.01
N PRO A 20 8.10 -26.23 -6.51
CA PRO A 20 6.92 -26.12 -5.67
C PRO A 20 6.70 -27.44 -4.90
N LEU A 21 6.44 -27.36 -3.59
CA LEU A 21 6.05 -28.49 -2.76
C LEU A 21 4.52 -28.64 -2.66
N THR A 22 3.79 -27.54 -2.87
CA THR A 22 2.32 -27.50 -2.87
C THR A 22 1.77 -27.35 -4.28
N ALA A 23 0.54 -27.80 -4.51
CA ALA A 23 -0.15 -27.62 -5.79
C ALA A 23 -0.40 -26.15 -6.13
N TYR A 24 -0.31 -25.80 -7.41
CA TYR A 24 -0.68 -24.48 -7.91
C TYR A 24 -2.20 -24.29 -7.84
N TYR A 25 -2.64 -23.17 -7.26
CA TYR A 25 -4.05 -22.79 -7.21
C TYR A 25 -4.33 -21.56 -8.09
N ASN A 26 -3.66 -20.43 -7.80
CA ASN A 26 -3.71 -19.22 -8.62
C ASN A 26 -2.45 -18.36 -8.39
N GLU A 27 -2.29 -17.29 -9.18
CA GLU A 27 -1.09 -16.44 -9.13
C GLU A 27 -0.85 -15.70 -7.81
N ARG A 28 -1.91 -15.52 -7.01
CA ARG A 28 -1.92 -14.74 -5.76
C ARG A 28 -1.89 -15.63 -4.51
N ALA A 29 -2.16 -16.92 -4.66
CA ALA A 29 -2.18 -17.89 -3.57
C ALA A 29 -0.75 -18.14 -3.08
N VAL A 30 -0.59 -18.21 -1.76
CA VAL A 30 0.70 -18.54 -1.15
C VAL A 30 0.93 -20.04 -1.30
N MET A 31 2.13 -20.39 -1.75
CA MET A 31 2.60 -21.75 -1.98
C MET A 31 3.92 -21.97 -1.25
N VAL A 32 4.24 -23.22 -0.98
CA VAL A 32 5.54 -23.61 -0.41
C VAL A 32 6.48 -24.01 -1.55
N TYR A 33 7.70 -23.48 -1.51
CA TYR A 33 8.78 -23.80 -2.43
C TYR A 33 9.97 -24.34 -1.66
N LYS A 34 10.78 -25.15 -2.35
CA LYS A 34 12.09 -25.57 -1.90
C LYS A 34 13.12 -25.23 -2.97
N CYS A 35 14.15 -24.50 -2.58
CA CYS A 35 15.31 -24.27 -3.43
C CYS A 35 16.35 -25.37 -3.19
N ASN A 36 16.78 -26.05 -4.24
CA ASN A 36 17.80 -27.09 -4.15
C ASN A 36 19.21 -26.51 -4.00
N ASP A 37 19.45 -25.30 -4.53
CA ASP A 37 20.77 -24.66 -4.49
C ASP A 37 21.15 -24.17 -3.09
N CYS A 38 20.19 -23.61 -2.34
CA CYS A 38 20.43 -23.16 -0.96
C CYS A 38 19.74 -24.04 0.11
N GLY A 39 18.97 -25.05 -0.30
CA GLY A 39 18.26 -25.96 0.60
C GLY A 39 17.06 -25.36 1.35
N VAL A 40 16.81 -24.05 1.24
CA VAL A 40 15.78 -23.35 2.00
C VAL A 40 14.38 -23.68 1.47
N SER A 41 13.46 -23.95 2.39
CA SER A 41 12.03 -24.03 2.12
C SER A 41 11.34 -22.75 2.56
N PHE A 42 10.42 -22.23 1.74
CA PHE A 42 9.85 -20.90 1.95
C PHE A 42 8.47 -20.75 1.35
N PHE A 43 7.75 -19.74 1.85
CA PHE A 43 6.43 -19.36 1.36
C PHE A 43 6.57 -18.25 0.32
N GLY A 44 5.87 -18.38 -0.81
CA GLY A 44 5.86 -17.37 -1.87
C GLY A 44 4.58 -17.41 -2.69
N LYS A 45 4.25 -16.31 -3.36
CA LYS A 45 3.17 -16.28 -4.36
C LYS A 45 3.76 -16.55 -5.73
N PRO A 46 3.10 -17.33 -6.62
CA PRO A 46 3.58 -17.55 -7.99
C PRO A 46 3.94 -16.26 -8.73
N ASN A 47 3.14 -15.20 -8.56
CA ASN A 47 3.42 -13.89 -9.18
C ASN A 47 4.72 -13.24 -8.67
N HIS A 48 5.11 -13.49 -7.42
CA HIS A 48 6.38 -12.99 -6.87
C HIS A 48 7.56 -13.82 -7.40
N MET A 49 7.36 -15.12 -7.59
CA MET A 49 8.39 -16.04 -8.09
C MET A 49 8.71 -15.84 -9.57
N VAL A 50 7.71 -15.54 -10.38
CA VAL A 50 7.84 -15.47 -11.84
C VAL A 50 7.72 -14.05 -12.39
N GLY A 51 6.92 -13.18 -11.77
CA GLY A 51 6.60 -11.85 -12.30
C GLY A 51 7.53 -10.74 -11.83
N LYS A 52 7.64 -10.54 -10.50
CA LYS A 52 8.35 -9.39 -9.93
C LYS A 52 9.80 -9.74 -9.57
N LYS A 53 10.76 -9.34 -10.40
CA LYS A 53 12.21 -9.61 -10.19
C LYS A 53 12.73 -9.29 -8.78
N HIS A 54 12.30 -8.16 -8.19
CA HIS A 54 12.71 -7.76 -6.83
C HIS A 54 12.09 -8.59 -5.70
N GLN A 55 11.15 -9.49 -6.00
CA GLN A 55 10.48 -10.38 -5.03
C GLN A 55 10.80 -11.86 -5.29
N GLN A 56 11.67 -12.14 -6.27
CA GLN A 56 12.13 -13.48 -6.59
C GLN A 56 13.03 -14.01 -5.47
N HIS A 57 13.07 -15.33 -5.36
CA HIS A 57 13.99 -15.97 -4.43
C HIS A 57 15.43 -15.78 -4.90
N LEU A 58 16.31 -15.38 -3.98
CA LEU A 58 17.75 -15.30 -4.21
C LEU A 58 18.45 -16.14 -3.16
N CYS A 59 19.31 -17.06 -3.60
CA CYS A 59 20.11 -17.91 -2.71
C CYS A 59 21.03 -17.05 -1.85
N ASN A 60 21.18 -17.44 -0.58
CA ASN A 60 22.09 -16.81 0.40
C ASN A 60 21.80 -15.33 0.70
N MET A 61 20.68 -14.79 0.19
CA MET A 61 20.17 -13.48 0.56
C MET A 61 18.90 -13.62 1.39
N PRO A 62 18.74 -12.84 2.47
CA PRO A 62 17.43 -12.70 3.07
C PRO A 62 16.52 -12.02 2.01
N TYR A 63 15.41 -12.64 1.61
CA TYR A 63 14.38 -12.10 0.68
C TYR A 63 13.99 -10.60 0.89
N GLY A 64 14.76 -9.69 0.31
CA GLY A 64 14.51 -8.27 0.20
C GLY A 64 15.27 -7.76 -1.02
N ASP A 65 15.47 -6.45 -1.16
CA ASP A 65 16.34 -5.94 -2.22
C ASP A 65 17.81 -6.39 -2.04
N LYS A 66 18.58 -6.21 -3.11
CA LYS A 66 19.99 -6.61 -3.23
C LYS A 66 20.91 -5.95 -2.19
N ASP A 67 20.44 -4.89 -1.55
CA ASP A 67 21.19 -4.04 -0.61
C ASP A 67 20.80 -4.30 0.86
N GLY A 68 19.92 -5.28 1.12
CA GLY A 68 19.61 -5.76 2.46
C GLY A 68 18.46 -5.02 3.16
N THR A 69 17.69 -4.18 2.47
CA THR A 69 16.52 -3.48 3.07
C THR A 69 15.26 -4.35 3.08
N ARG A 70 15.41 -5.63 3.41
CA ARG A 70 14.29 -6.59 3.54
C ARG A 70 13.22 -6.17 4.57
N LEU A 71 13.60 -5.34 5.53
CA LEU A 71 12.75 -4.85 6.61
C LEU A 71 12.16 -3.46 6.36
N ASP A 72 12.49 -2.79 5.26
CA ASP A 72 11.92 -1.47 4.96
C ASP A 72 10.52 -1.62 4.36
N HIS A 73 9.58 -1.81 5.29
CA HIS A 73 8.16 -1.51 5.22
C HIS A 73 7.34 -2.26 4.15
N VAL A 74 6.91 -3.48 4.49
CA VAL A 74 5.85 -4.22 3.74
C VAL A 74 4.45 -3.59 3.92
N GLY A 75 4.30 -2.60 4.80
CA GLY A 75 3.20 -1.66 4.71
C GLY A 75 3.78 -0.34 4.25
N GLY A 76 3.33 0.26 3.15
CA GLY A 76 3.44 1.71 3.11
C GLY A 76 2.80 2.21 4.40
N LYS A 77 3.41 3.17 5.11
CA LYS A 77 2.67 3.91 6.13
C LYS A 77 1.43 4.39 5.39
N ASN A 78 0.26 3.80 5.66
CA ASN A 78 -0.98 4.49 5.39
C ASN A 78 -0.73 5.87 5.97
N LYS A 79 -0.77 6.93 5.15
CA LYS A 79 -0.67 8.31 5.67
C LYS A 79 -1.48 8.30 6.96
N PRO A 80 -0.90 8.71 8.11
CA PRO A 80 -1.63 8.68 9.35
C PRO A 80 -3.00 9.31 9.05
N ARG A 81 -4.07 8.53 9.24
CA ARG A 81 -5.42 9.09 9.18
C ARG A 81 -5.37 10.31 10.10
N SER A 82 -5.83 11.46 9.61
CA SER A 82 -5.75 12.70 10.41
C SER A 82 -6.26 12.39 11.83
N ASN A 83 -5.47 12.77 12.83
CA ASN A 83 -5.85 12.47 14.20
C ASN A 83 -7.14 13.25 14.52
N LYS A 84 -8.09 12.62 15.22
CA LYS A 84 -9.38 13.23 15.60
C LYS A 84 -9.22 14.57 16.32
N SER A 85 -8.08 14.80 16.99
CA SER A 85 -7.72 16.07 17.65
C SER A 85 -7.50 17.22 16.67
N ASP A 86 -6.90 16.94 15.52
CA ASP A 86 -6.53 17.97 14.54
C ASP A 86 -7.77 18.51 13.83
N ASN A 87 -8.75 17.63 13.57
CA ASN A 87 -10.05 18.02 13.02
C ASN A 87 -10.84 18.92 13.99
N LYS A 88 -10.87 18.58 15.29
CA LYS A 88 -11.58 19.38 16.30
C LYS A 88 -11.00 20.80 16.47
N LYS A 89 -9.69 20.95 16.29
CA LYS A 89 -9.03 22.26 16.32
C LYS A 89 -9.43 23.11 15.11
N LEU A 90 -9.52 22.49 13.94
CA LEU A 90 -9.94 23.15 12.70
C LEU A 90 -11.41 23.61 12.78
N GLU A 91 -12.30 22.75 13.26
CA GLU A 91 -13.73 23.07 13.46
C GLU A 91 -13.91 24.31 14.33
N LYS A 92 -13.21 24.36 15.47
CA LYS A 92 -13.28 25.52 16.37
C LYS A 92 -12.80 26.83 15.71
N GLN A 93 -11.76 26.75 14.87
CA GLN A 93 -11.27 27.92 14.12
C GLN A 93 -12.26 28.41 13.07
N ILE A 94 -12.96 27.48 12.41
CA ILE A 94 -14.00 27.82 11.44
C ILE A 94 -15.18 28.49 12.16
N GLU A 95 -15.63 27.93 13.29
CA GLU A 95 -16.70 28.54 14.11
C GLU A 95 -16.32 29.95 14.57
N GLU A 96 -15.12 30.15 15.12
CA GLU A 96 -14.64 31.48 15.54
C GLU A 96 -14.65 32.49 14.39
N LEU A 97 -14.27 32.10 13.18
CA LEU A 97 -14.31 32.99 12.00
C LEU A 97 -15.74 33.27 11.53
N ILE A 98 -16.65 32.29 11.61
CA ILE A 98 -18.07 32.49 11.32
C ILE A 98 -18.68 33.49 12.30
N TRP A 99 -18.37 33.38 13.59
CA TRP A 99 -18.81 34.34 14.62
C TRP A 99 -18.30 35.77 14.38
N ASN A 100 -17.21 35.93 13.65
CA ASN A 100 -16.65 37.23 13.26
C ASN A 100 -17.14 37.72 11.89
N ASP A 101 -18.24 37.16 11.36
CA ASP A 101 -18.88 37.51 10.08
C ASP A 101 -17.97 37.31 8.84
N TYR A 102 -17.03 36.36 8.89
CA TYR A 102 -16.22 36.03 7.72
C TYR A 102 -17.03 35.23 6.69
N SER A 103 -16.94 35.64 5.42
CA SER A 103 -17.47 34.85 4.31
C SER A 103 -16.66 33.56 4.10
N TYR A 104 -17.29 32.53 3.53
CA TYR A 104 -16.63 31.25 3.23
C TYR A 104 -15.33 31.41 2.40
N GLN A 105 -15.28 32.39 1.49
CA GLN A 105 -14.08 32.69 0.70
C GLN A 105 -12.94 33.27 1.53
N GLN A 106 -13.26 34.13 2.50
CA GLN A 106 -12.27 34.71 3.42
C GLN A 106 -11.74 33.65 4.39
N ILE A 107 -12.63 32.80 4.92
CA ILE A 107 -12.24 31.67 5.78
C ILE A 107 -11.29 30.71 5.05
N ALA A 108 -11.62 30.37 3.81
CA ALA A 108 -10.79 29.48 2.98
C ALA A 108 -9.40 30.08 2.73
N LYS A 109 -9.31 31.40 2.49
CA LYS A 109 -8.05 32.11 2.30
C LYS A 109 -7.21 32.15 3.57
N GLU A 110 -7.84 32.40 4.72
CA GLU A 110 -7.17 32.50 6.03
C GLU A 110 -6.63 31.14 6.47
N LEU A 111 -7.46 30.09 6.39
CA LEU A 111 -7.11 28.74 6.80
C LEU A 111 -6.31 27.96 5.73
N LYS A 112 -6.13 28.54 4.54
CA LYS A 112 -5.50 27.90 3.37
C LYS A 112 -6.14 26.55 3.02
N VAL A 113 -7.47 26.51 3.08
CA VAL A 113 -8.31 25.35 2.75
C VAL A 113 -9.01 25.59 1.42
N ASN A 114 -9.40 24.52 0.73
CA ASN A 114 -10.18 24.64 -0.51
C ASN A 114 -11.53 25.35 -0.23
N PRO A 115 -11.87 26.45 -0.93
CA PRO A 115 -13.13 27.17 -0.77
C PRO A 115 -14.38 26.32 -0.91
N ASP A 116 -14.37 25.30 -1.77
CA ASP A 116 -15.53 24.42 -1.98
C ASP A 116 -15.88 23.62 -0.72
N ILE A 117 -14.86 23.23 0.06
CA ILE A 117 -15.06 22.48 1.32
C ILE A 117 -15.77 23.35 2.36
N ILE A 118 -15.38 24.63 2.47
CA ILE A 118 -16.02 25.56 3.40
C ILE A 118 -17.43 25.91 2.91
N LYS A 119 -17.63 26.06 1.60
CA LYS A 119 -18.95 26.29 1.02
C LYS A 119 -19.92 25.14 1.32
N ASP A 120 -19.46 23.90 1.17
CA ASP A 120 -20.26 22.71 1.51
C ASP A 120 -20.60 22.66 3.00
N TYR A 121 -19.65 23.03 3.88
CA TYR A 121 -19.93 23.17 5.31
C TYR A 121 -21.01 24.22 5.61
N PHE A 122 -20.95 25.38 4.97
CA PHE A 122 -21.98 26.41 5.13
C PHE A 122 -23.34 25.94 4.63
N LYS A 123 -23.40 25.14 3.56
CA LYS A 123 -24.64 24.51 3.09
C LYS A 123 -25.17 23.47 4.08
N SER A 124 -24.30 22.65 4.66
CA SER A 124 -24.73 21.62 5.63
C SER A 124 -25.25 22.23 6.93
N GLU A 125 -24.68 23.35 7.36
CA GLU A 125 -25.13 24.11 8.54
C GLU A 125 -26.32 25.05 8.24
N GLY A 126 -26.78 25.13 6.98
CA GLY A 126 -27.88 26.00 6.57
C GLY A 126 -27.57 27.49 6.63
N LEU A 127 -26.28 27.86 6.58
CA LEU A 127 -25.81 29.24 6.56
C LEU A 127 -25.95 29.89 5.17
N ILE A 128 -25.98 29.05 4.12
CA ILE A 128 -26.11 29.47 2.72
C ILE A 128 -26.88 28.37 1.95
N ASP A 129 -27.71 28.76 0.99
CA ASP A 129 -28.43 27.84 0.09
C ASP A 129 -27.54 27.21 -1.00
#